data_AF-A0A2K2VEV0-F1
#
_entry.id   AF-A0A2K2VEV0-F1
#
_cell.length_a   1.000
_cell.length_b   1.000
_cell.length_c   1.000
_cell.angle_alpha   90.00
_cell.angle_beta   90.00
_cell.angle_gamma   90.00
#
_symmetry.space_group_name_H-M   'P 1'
#
loop_
_entity.id
_entity.type
_entity.pdbx_description
1 polymer ?
#
loop_
_entity_poly.entity_id
_entity_poly.type
_entity_poly.pdbx_seq_one_letter_code
_entity_poly.pdbx_strand_id
1 'polypeptide(L)' 'MSCGKLVRLVGGYYYRVRRSRFPHECFYCRGVIPAKSYYVEEEIYMVERRIYHIECFKKLMGHRIRVVYSGGEPLLCLD' A
#
# COMPACT_ATOMS: atom_id res chain seq x y z
N MET A 1 -9.39 15.09 -5.06
CA MET A 1 -8.55 13.88 -5.18
C MET A 1 -7.08 14.22 -5.29
N SER A 2 -6.35 14.07 -4.20
CA SER A 2 -4.88 14.04 -4.22
C SER A 2 -4.43 12.58 -4.38
N CYS A 3 -3.69 12.30 -5.44
CA CYS A 3 -3.15 10.98 -5.73
C CYS A 3 -1.63 11.01 -5.67
N GLY A 4 -1.03 10.00 -5.05
CA GLY A 4 0.43 9.91 -4.94
C GLY A 4 0.91 8.54 -4.53
N LYS A 5 2.24 8.35 -4.57
CA LYS A 5 2.88 7.13 -4.03
C LYS A 5 2.89 7.11 -2.50
N LEU A 6 2.59 8.23 -1.84
CA LEU A 6 2.47 8.36 -0.40
C LEU A 6 1.18 9.10 -0.08
N VAL A 7 0.39 8.54 0.83
CA VAL A 7 -0.73 9.24 1.47
C VAL A 7 -0.61 9.13 2.98
N ARG A 8 -1.08 10.16 3.67
CA ARG A 8 -1.10 10.23 5.13
C ARG A 8 -2.55 10.37 5.58
N LEU A 9 -2.99 9.51 6.48
CA LEU A 9 -4.26 9.69 7.17
C LEU A 9 -4.04 10.37 8.53
N VAL A 10 -5.08 11.03 9.02
CA VAL A 10 -5.14 11.56 10.38
C VAL A 10 -4.96 10.40 11.38
N GLY A 11 -4.19 10.63 12.45
CA GLY A 11 -3.87 9.60 13.45
C GLY A 11 -2.56 8.86 13.22
N GLY A 12 -1.64 9.39 12.39
CA GLY A 12 -0.27 8.86 12.30
C GLY A 12 -0.10 7.66 11.38
N TYR A 13 -1.04 7.42 10.46
CA TYR A 13 -0.95 6.36 9.46
C TYR A 13 -0.37 6.88 8.16
N TYR A 14 0.66 6.21 7.66
CA TYR A 14 1.28 6.50 6.37
C TYR A 14 1.17 5.28 5.47
N TYR A 15 0.73 5.50 4.23
CA TYR A 15 0.62 4.45 3.22
C TYR A 15 1.49 4.79 2.04
N ARG A 16 2.42 3.90 1.70
CA ARG A 16 3.37 4.10 0.60
C ARG A 16 3.28 2.95 -0.40
N VAL A 17 3.17 3.27 -1.69
CA VAL A 17 3.38 2.30 -2.76
C VAL A 17 4.88 2.16 -3.00
N ARG A 18 5.35 0.92 -2.98
CA ARG A 18 6.75 0.59 -3.27
C ARG A 18 6.84 -0.61 -4.20
N ARG A 19 7.97 -0.70 -4.90
CA ARG A 19 8.34 -1.89 -5.65
C ARG A 19 9.24 -2.77 -4.79
N SER A 20 8.85 -4.02 -4.63
CA SER A 20 9.59 -5.02 -3.87
C SER A 20 10.95 -5.29 -4.53
N ARG A 21 12.01 -5.29 -3.71
CA ARG A 21 13.33 -5.78 -4.09
C ARG A 21 13.49 -7.27 -3.78
N PHE A 22 12.85 -7.73 -2.70
CA PHE A 22 12.89 -9.11 -2.21
C PHE A 22 11.47 -9.60 -1.90
N PRO A 23 11.21 -10.91 -1.95
CA PRO A 23 9.91 -11.43 -1.56
C PRO A 23 9.52 -10.97 -0.15
N HIS A 24 8.26 -10.57 0.00
CA HIS A 24 7.69 -10.18 1.29
C HIS A 24 6.46 -11.03 1.60
N GLU A 25 6.15 -11.21 2.87
CA GLU A 25 4.88 -11.80 3.29
C GLU A 25 3.82 -10.70 3.38
N CYS A 26 2.64 -10.94 2.81
CA CYS A 26 1.50 -10.04 2.97
C CYS A 26 0.87 -10.21 4.35
N PHE A 27 0.72 -9.12 5.08
CA PHE A 27 0.13 -9.12 6.42
C PHE A 27 -1.32 -9.64 6.43
N TYR A 28 -2.10 -9.34 5.38
CA TYR A 28 -3.52 -9.69 5.32
C TYR A 28 -3.78 -11.16 4.98
N CYS A 29 -3.21 -11.66 3.89
CA CYS A 29 -3.48 -13.03 3.40
C CYS A 29 -2.38 -14.05 3.72
N ARG A 30 -1.27 -13.62 4.35
CA ARG A 30 -0.06 -14.43 4.60
C ARG A 30 0.61 -14.99 3.33
N GLY A 31 0.14 -14.59 2.15
CA GLY A 31 0.70 -15.00 0.87
C GLY A 31 1.98 -14.22 0.52
N VAL A 32 2.79 -14.79 -0.37
CA VAL A 32 4.03 -14.19 -0.84
C VAL A 32 3.74 -13.06 -1.84
N ILE A 33 4.39 -11.91 -1.63
CA ILE A 33 4.53 -10.82 -2.59
C ILE A 33 5.86 -11.05 -3.32
N PRO A 34 5.85 -11.41 -4.62
CA PRO A 34 7.08 -11.71 -5.34
C PRO A 34 7.99 -10.47 -5.47
N ALA A 35 9.30 -10.72 -5.61
CA ALA A 35 10.25 -9.69 -5.96
C ALA A 35 9.82 -8.93 -7.24
N LYS A 36 10.18 -7.65 -7.33
CA LYS A 36 9.83 -6.74 -8.44
C LYS A 36 8.34 -6.41 -8.59
N SER A 37 7.47 -6.92 -7.70
CA SER A 37 6.04 -6.60 -7.65
C SER A 37 5.79 -5.32 -6.85
N TYR A 38 4.69 -4.62 -7.13
CA TYR A 38 4.24 -3.50 -6.31
C TYR A 38 3.51 -3.97 -5.06
N TYR A 39 3.68 -3.24 -3.96
CA TYR A 39 3.01 -3.47 -2.68
C TYR A 39 2.68 -2.15 -1.99
N VAL A 40 1.76 -2.19 -1.02
CA VAL A 40 1.50 -1.08 -0.11
C VAL A 40 2.17 -1.36 1.23
N GLU A 41 2.97 -0.40 1.68
CA GLU A 41 3.53 -0.32 3.01
C GLU A 41 2.64 0.56 3.88
N GLU A 42 2.11 0.03 4.96
CA GLU A 42 1.49 0.80 6.03
C GLU A 42 2.51 1.00 7.14
N GLU A 43 2.66 2.23 7.60
CA GLU A 43 3.48 2.59 8.74
C GLU A 43 2.59 3.29 9.77
N ILE A 44 2.57 2.76 11.00
CA ILE A 44 1.70 3.20 12.09
C ILE A 44 2.59 3.84 13.16
N TYR A 45 2.40 5.14 13.39
CA TYR A 45 3.20 5.93 14.36
C TYR A 45 4.73 5.79 14.21
N MET A 46 5.23 5.44 13.01
CA MET A 46 6.65 5.15 12.75
C MET A 46 7.23 3.96 13.53
N VAL A 47 6.40 3.17 14.22
CA VAL A 47 6.85 2.02 15.04
C VAL A 47 6.54 0.70 14.35
N GLU A 48 5.31 0.55 13.86
CA GLU A 48 4.89 -0.68 13.20
C GLU A 48 4.87 -0.51 11.69
N ARG A 49 5.33 -1.54 10.98
CA ARG A 49 5.29 -1.60 9.53
C ARG A 49 4.58 -2.86 9.06
N ARG A 50 3.59 -2.70 8.20
CA ARG A 50 2.82 -3.79 7.58
C ARG A 50 2.91 -3.69 6.07
N ILE A 51 2.94 -4.83 5.40
CA ILE A 51 3.10 -4.94 3.96
C ILE A 51 1.91 -5.68 3.38
N TYR A 52 1.34 -5.16 2.29
CA TYR A 52 0.14 -5.70 1.66
C TYR A 52 0.33 -5.86 0.15
N HIS A 53 -0.23 -6.94 -0.43
CA HIS A 53 -0.51 -6.96 -1.86
C HIS A 53 -1.42 -5.78 -2.21
N ILE A 54 -1.26 -5.23 -3.42
CA ILE A 54 -2.14 -4.17 -3.92
C ILE A 54 -3.61 -4.59 -3.86
N GLU A 55 -3.94 -5.80 -4.28
CA GLU A 55 -5.32 -6.30 -4.29
C GLU A 55 -5.87 -6.56 -2.87
N CYS A 56 -5.04 -7.05 -1.95
CA CYS A 56 -5.44 -7.20 -0.55
C CYS A 56 -5.69 -5.84 0.10
N PHE A 57 -4.83 -4.86 -0.19
CA PHE A 57 -4.99 -3.49 0.28
C PHE A 57 -6.28 -2.86 -0.24
N LYS A 58 -6.61 -3.03 -1.54
CA LYS A 58 -7.89 -2.55 -2.10
C LYS A 58 -9.10 -3.12 -1.36
N LYS A 59 -9.08 -4.42 -1.02
CA LYS A 59 -10.18 -5.05 -0.25
C LYS A 59 -10.29 -4.46 1.16
N LEU A 60 -9.16 -4.23 1.82
CA LEU A 60 -9.13 -3.75 3.21
C LEU A 60 -9.44 -2.25 3.33
N MET A 61 -8.84 -1.43 2.46
CA MET A 61 -8.80 0.04 2.59
C MET A 61 -9.49 0.77 1.45
N GLY A 62 -10.09 0.07 0.47
CA GLY A 62 -10.70 0.69 -0.72
C GLY A 62 -11.83 1.68 -0.44
N HIS A 63 -12.41 1.62 0.75
CA HIS A 63 -13.42 2.58 1.22
C HIS A 63 -12.83 3.91 1.73
N ARG A 64 -11.51 3.98 1.97
CA ARG A 64 -10.80 5.18 2.46
C ARG A 64 -9.70 5.65 1.52
N ILE A 65 -8.99 4.71 0.91
CA ILE A 65 -7.86 4.94 0.02
C ILE A 65 -8.10 4.15 -1.25
N ARG A 66 -8.30 4.87 -2.35
CA ARG A 66 -8.44 4.24 -3.68
C ARG A 66 -7.06 3.96 -4.25
N VAL A 67 -6.92 2.84 -4.93
CA VAL A 67 -5.72 2.52 -5.71
C VAL A 67 -6.03 2.69 -7.19
N VAL A 68 -5.32 3.60 -7.85
CA VAL A 68 -5.43 3.86 -9.30
C VAL A 68 -4.12 3.52 -9.98
N TYR A 69 -4.12 3.29 -11.30
CA TYR A 69 -2.89 3.03 -12.06
C TYR A 69 -2.61 4.20 -13.00
N SER A 70 -1.36 4.66 -13.02
CA SER A 70 -0.87 5.66 -13.97
C SER A 70 0.46 5.19 -14.53
N GLY A 71 0.58 5.08 -15.86
CA GLY A 71 1.80 4.59 -16.51
C GLY A 71 2.23 3.18 -16.07
N GLY A 72 1.29 2.32 -15.64
CA GLY A 72 1.58 0.99 -15.11
C GLY A 72 2.04 0.94 -13.65
N GLU A 73 2.10 2.08 -12.96
CA GLU A 73 2.41 2.15 -11.53
C GLU A 73 1.13 2.38 -10.70
N PRO A 74 0.95 1.69 -9.56
CA PRO A 74 -0.14 2.00 -8.65
C PRO A 74 0.11 3.30 -7.88
N LEU A 75 -0.94 4.10 -7.71
CA LEU A 75 -0.99 5.32 -6.91
C LEU A 75 -2.14 5.21 -5.91
N LEU A 76 -1.98 5.87 -4.77
CA LEU A 76 -2.98 5.95 -3.70
C LEU A 76 -3.68 7.31 -3.79
N CYS A 77 -5.00 7.31 -3.79
CA CYS A 77 -5.82 8.51 -3.83
C CYS A 77 -6.70 8.58 -2.59
N LEU A 78 -6.75 9.76 -1.98
CA LEU A 78 -7.78 10.11 -1.00
C LEU A 78 -8.93 10.75 -1.77
N ASP A 79 -10.16 10.32 -1.47
CA ASP A 79 -11.38 10.97 -1.95
C ASP A 79 -11.42 12.43 -1.47
#